data_AF-A0A9X2Q4E5-F1
#
_entry.id   AF-A0A9X2Q4E5-F1
#
_cell.length_a   1.000
_cell.length_b   1.000
_cell.length_c   1.000
_cell.angle_alpha   90.00
_cell.angle_beta   90.00
_cell.angle_gamma   90.00
#
_symmetry.space_group_name_H-M   'P 1'
#
loop_
_entity.id
_entity.type
_entity.pdbx_description
1 polymer ?
#
loop_
_entity_poly.entity_id
_entity_poly.type
_entity_poly.pdbx_seq_one_letter_code
_entity_poly.pdbx_strand_id
1 'polypeptide(L)'
;MENGYALASDAGLRRVGEQLRRMSATEKDRLRSRLQVGIQEETEVTLLREAALSIEAALSEEAALSEEAAPLEAGHKVTQVYGSALPVAYSAAPAELWAPFAKLVLEAAYEATLRAGIQNGKRSGGWTTYLTLLGGGAFGNRPEWIIGAIRRALNACRECLLEWPLDVAIVSYGQPDPGAGRLVSDWDEET
;
A
#
# COMPACT_ATOMS: atom_id res chain seq x y z
N MET A 1 -23.37 -3.56 -0.23
CA MET A 1 -22.22 -3.83 -1.10
C MET A 1 -22.77 -4.30 -2.42
N GLU A 2 -22.29 -3.77 -3.53
CA GLU A 2 -22.67 -4.21 -4.88
C GLU A 2 -21.38 -4.35 -5.69
N ASN A 3 -21.15 -5.50 -6.31
CA ASN A 3 -19.92 -5.82 -7.06
C ASN A 3 -18.62 -5.55 -6.27
N GLY A 4 -18.64 -5.77 -4.96
CA GLY A 4 -17.49 -5.52 -4.07
C GLY A 4 -17.33 -4.06 -3.62
N TYR A 5 -18.19 -3.14 -4.07
CA TYR A 5 -18.13 -1.73 -3.68
C TYR A 5 -19.07 -1.40 -2.52
N ALA A 6 -18.56 -0.61 -1.57
CA ALA A 6 -19.37 -0.01 -0.54
C ALA A 6 -20.20 1.14 -1.14
N LEU A 7 -21.46 0.85 -1.48
CA LEU A 7 -22.42 1.87 -1.92
C LEU A 7 -23.22 2.38 -0.72
N ALA A 8 -22.66 3.38 -0.03
CA ALA A 8 -23.29 3.97 1.15
C ALA A 8 -24.25 5.11 0.77
N SER A 9 -25.36 5.20 1.50
CA SER A 9 -26.25 6.37 1.44
C SER A 9 -25.70 7.52 2.29
N ASP A 10 -26.10 8.75 1.98
CA ASP A 10 -25.77 9.95 2.76
C ASP A 10 -26.06 9.78 4.25
N ALA A 11 -27.23 9.22 4.60
CA ALA A 11 -27.62 8.96 5.98
C ALA A 11 -26.67 7.95 6.65
N GLY A 12 -26.27 6.91 5.92
CA GLY A 12 -25.29 5.93 6.39
C GLY A 12 -23.93 6.56 6.67
N LEU A 13 -23.42 7.36 5.72
CA LEU A 13 -22.14 8.05 5.87
C LEU A 13 -22.15 9.07 7.02
N ARG A 14 -23.25 9.81 7.19
CA ARG A 14 -23.42 10.72 8.34
C ARG A 14 -23.36 9.97 9.66
N ARG A 15 -24.06 8.83 9.76
CA ARG A 15 -24.06 7.99 10.97
C ARG A 15 -22.67 7.43 11.26
N VAL A 16 -21.96 6.92 10.24
CA VAL A 16 -20.57 6.45 10.40
C VAL A 16 -19.67 7.59 10.87
N GLY A 17 -19.72 8.74 10.22
CA GLY A 17 -18.92 9.91 10.60
C GLY A 17 -19.21 10.40 12.01
N GLU A 18 -20.47 10.37 12.46
CA GLU A 18 -20.86 10.73 13.82
C GLU A 18 -20.32 9.75 14.86
N GLN A 19 -20.41 8.44 14.59
CA GLN A 19 -19.85 7.41 15.47
C GLN A 19 -18.32 7.54 15.57
N LEU A 20 -17.65 7.70 14.43
CA LEU A 20 -16.19 7.90 14.41
C LEU A 20 -15.78 9.19 15.14
N ARG A 21 -16.57 10.27 15.08
CA ARG A 21 -16.26 11.50 15.83
C ARG A 21 -16.40 11.34 17.34
N ARG A 22 -17.31 10.48 17.80
CA ARG A 22 -17.51 10.19 19.24
C ARG A 22 -16.42 9.28 19.82
N MET A 23 -15.79 8.46 18.98
CA MET A 23 -14.72 7.57 19.41
C MET A 23 -13.46 8.34 19.83
N SER A 24 -12.87 7.91 20.94
CA SER A 24 -11.52 8.26 21.37
C SER A 24 -10.46 7.77 20.37
N ALA A 25 -9.22 8.26 20.51
CA ALA A 25 -8.09 7.81 19.70
C ALA A 25 -7.89 6.28 19.82
N THR A 26 -7.90 5.75 21.04
CA THR A 26 -7.73 4.32 21.32
C THR A 26 -8.86 3.47 20.70
N GLU A 27 -10.11 3.93 20.75
CA GLU A 27 -11.21 3.22 20.10
C GLU A 27 -11.07 3.20 18.58
N LYS A 28 -10.61 4.31 17.98
CA LYS A 28 -10.31 4.36 16.54
C LYS A 28 -9.17 3.41 16.19
N ASP A 29 -8.11 3.36 16.99
CA ASP A 29 -7.00 2.43 16.76
C ASP A 29 -7.44 0.97 16.85
N ARG A 30 -8.28 0.63 17.84
CA ARG A 30 -8.93 -0.69 17.92
C ARG A 30 -9.80 -0.99 16.71
N LEU A 31 -10.44 0.00 16.12
CA LEU A 31 -11.23 -0.20 14.91
C LEU A 31 -10.35 -0.39 13.67
N ARG A 32 -9.28 0.40 13.53
CA ARG A 32 -8.28 0.25 12.46
C ARG A 32 -7.63 -1.13 12.48
N SER A 33 -7.31 -1.65 13.67
CA SER A 33 -6.70 -2.98 13.82
C SER A 33 -7.59 -4.14 13.38
N ARG A 34 -8.87 -3.89 13.07
CA ARG A 34 -9.79 -4.90 12.51
C ARG A 34 -9.74 -4.98 10.98
N LEU A 35 -9.13 -4.00 10.32
CA LEU A 35 -8.95 -4.05 8.87
C LEU A 35 -7.93 -5.14 8.53
N GLN A 36 -8.20 -5.87 7.45
CA GLN A 36 -7.32 -6.90 6.91
C GLN A 36 -6.94 -6.53 5.47
N VAL A 37 -5.73 -6.89 5.09
CA VAL A 37 -5.20 -6.76 3.73
C VAL A 37 -4.87 -8.14 3.20
N GLY A 38 -4.98 -8.33 1.87
CA GLY A 38 -4.45 -9.54 1.23
C GLY A 38 -2.93 -9.45 1.14
N ILE A 39 -2.22 -10.57 1.35
CA ILE A 39 -0.77 -10.63 1.17
C ILE A 39 -0.47 -11.79 0.22
N GLN A 40 0.32 -11.52 -0.81
CA GLN A 40 0.88 -12.54 -1.68
C GLN A 40 2.40 -12.41 -1.64
N GLU A 41 3.06 -13.50 -1.26
CA GLU A 41 4.48 -13.52 -0.93
C GLU A 41 5.27 -14.26 -1.99
N GLU A 42 6.58 -14.02 -2.04
CA GLU A 42 7.51 -14.73 -2.92
C GLU A 42 7.09 -14.73 -4.41
N THR A 43 6.38 -13.69 -4.85
CA THR A 43 5.91 -13.59 -6.22
C THR A 43 7.08 -13.18 -7.11
N GLU A 44 7.44 -14.03 -8.06
CA GLU A 44 8.45 -13.68 -9.05
C GLU A 44 7.92 -12.62 -10.01
N VAL A 45 8.76 -11.62 -10.28
CA VAL A 45 8.50 -10.60 -11.29
C VAL A 45 9.72 -10.48 -12.19
N THR A 46 9.48 -10.27 -13.47
CA THR A 46 10.54 -10.12 -14.46
C THR A 46 11.03 -8.68 -14.50
N LEU A 47 12.29 -8.44 -14.12
CA LEU A 47 12.93 -7.15 -14.38
C LEU A 47 13.47 -7.13 -15.81
N LEU A 48 13.39 -5.99 -16.52
CA LEU A 48 13.82 -5.87 -17.92
C LEU A 48 15.27 -6.35 -18.17
N ARG A 49 16.15 -6.12 -17.20
CA ARG A 49 17.56 -6.56 -17.27
C ARG A 49 17.70 -8.07 -17.07
N GLU A 50 16.93 -8.64 -16.16
CA GLU A 50 16.92 -10.09 -15.90
C GLU A 50 16.25 -10.82 -17.07
N ALA A 51 15.19 -10.26 -17.65
CA ALA A 51 14.58 -10.76 -18.89
C ALA A 51 15.62 -10.84 -20.02
N ALA A 52 16.40 -9.79 -20.22
CA ALA A 52 17.43 -9.74 -21.26
C ALA A 52 18.53 -10.79 -21.02
N LEU A 53 19.06 -10.89 -19.79
CA LEU A 53 20.09 -11.87 -19.43
C LEU A 53 19.58 -13.31 -19.49
N SER A 54 18.35 -13.57 -19.05
CA SER A 54 17.72 -14.89 -19.10
C SER A 54 17.45 -15.32 -20.55
N ILE A 55 17.07 -14.40 -21.44
CA ILE A 55 16.96 -14.67 -22.88
C ILE A 55 18.33 -14.95 -23.49
N GLU A 56 19.35 -14.14 -23.20
CA GLU A 56 20.73 -14.36 -23.69
C GLU A 56 21.28 -15.73 -23.24
N ALA A 57 21.05 -16.13 -21.99
CA ALA A 57 21.44 -17.43 -21.47
C ALA A 57 20.69 -18.58 -22.14
N ALA A 58 19.38 -18.45 -22.34
CA ALA A 58 18.56 -19.47 -23.03
C ALA A 58 18.90 -19.65 -24.52
N LEU A 59 19.48 -18.63 -25.16
CA LEU A 59 19.93 -18.66 -26.55
C LEU A 59 21.38 -19.15 -26.72
N SER A 60 22.07 -19.49 -25.63
CA SER A 60 23.42 -20.08 -25.69
C SER A 60 23.39 -21.51 -26.24
N GLU A 61 24.38 -21.87 -27.07
CA GLU A 61 24.43 -23.17 -27.78
C GLU A 61 24.46 -24.39 -26.82
N GLU A 62 24.94 -24.23 -25.58
CA GLU A 62 24.99 -25.28 -24.56
C GLU A 62 23.61 -25.60 -23.95
N ALA A 63 22.71 -24.62 -23.84
CA ALA A 63 21.36 -24.83 -23.28
C ALA A 63 20.41 -25.51 -24.28
N ALA A 64 20.62 -25.27 -25.58
CA ALA A 64 19.80 -25.82 -26.67
C ALA A 64 19.94 -27.34 -26.86
N LEU A 65 20.93 -27.99 -26.21
CA LEU A 65 21.19 -29.43 -26.29
C LEU A 65 20.58 -30.24 -25.13
N SER A 66 19.94 -29.59 -24.15
CA SER A 66 19.22 -30.28 -23.07
C SER A 66 17.71 -30.28 -23.34
N GLU A 67 17.08 -31.48 -23.40
CA GLU A 67 15.62 -31.63 -23.58
C GLU A 67 14.79 -31.11 -22.39
N GLU A 68 15.44 -30.80 -21.26
CA GLU A 68 14.84 -30.20 -20.07
C GLU A 68 15.42 -28.79 -19.84
N ALA A 69 15.02 -27.83 -20.67
CA ALA A 69 15.24 -26.43 -20.36
C ALA A 69 14.51 -26.10 -19.05
N ALA A 70 15.25 -25.92 -17.96
CA ALA A 70 14.70 -25.48 -16.69
C ALA A 70 13.90 -24.18 -16.89
N PRO A 71 12.76 -23.98 -16.21
CA PRO A 71 12.01 -22.73 -16.32
C PRO A 71 12.93 -21.54 -16.06
N LEU A 72 12.81 -20.49 -16.86
CA LEU A 72 13.53 -19.24 -16.64
C LEU A 72 12.98 -18.58 -15.36
N GLU A 73 13.57 -18.90 -14.22
CA GLU A 73 13.29 -18.18 -12.97
C GLU A 73 13.82 -16.76 -13.11
N ALA A 74 12.94 -15.77 -12.93
CA ALA A 74 13.34 -14.37 -12.95
C ALA A 74 14.24 -14.04 -11.74
N GLY A 75 14.16 -14.84 -10.67
CA GLY A 75 14.99 -14.71 -9.46
C GLY A 75 14.58 -13.55 -8.55
N HIS A 76 13.92 -12.51 -9.11
CA HIS A 76 13.44 -11.37 -8.35
C HIS A 76 12.05 -11.62 -7.74
N LYS A 77 12.02 -11.84 -6.43
CA LYS A 77 10.79 -12.06 -5.66
C LYS A 77 10.31 -10.80 -4.96
N VAL A 78 9.00 -10.57 -5.00
CA VAL A 78 8.34 -9.47 -4.28
C VAL A 78 7.21 -9.98 -3.38
N THR A 79 6.89 -9.21 -2.35
CA THR A 79 5.67 -9.37 -1.55
C THR A 79 4.69 -8.27 -1.92
N GLN A 80 3.50 -8.63 -2.36
CA GLN A 80 2.43 -7.69 -2.72
C GLN A 80 1.40 -7.63 -1.60
N VAL A 81 1.06 -6.40 -1.19
CA VAL A 81 -0.02 -6.13 -0.23
C VAL A 81 -1.22 -5.57 -0.97
N TYR A 82 -2.31 -6.32 -0.98
CA TYR A 82 -3.58 -5.94 -1.57
C TYR A 82 -4.45 -5.21 -0.53
N GLY A 83 -4.31 -3.89 -0.50
CA GLY A 83 -5.18 -2.98 0.25
C GLY A 83 -6.37 -2.48 -0.60
N SER A 84 -7.49 -2.20 0.07
CA SER A 84 -8.66 -1.58 -0.57
C SER A 84 -8.97 -0.22 0.06
N ALA A 85 -9.33 0.76 -0.77
CA ALA A 85 -9.84 2.06 -0.35
C ALA A 85 -11.36 2.16 -0.60
N LEU A 86 -12.00 3.16 -0.01
CA LEU A 86 -13.42 3.38 -0.27
C LEU A 86 -13.67 3.99 -1.66
N PRO A 87 -14.71 3.57 -2.38
CA PRO A 87 -15.01 4.03 -3.74
C PRO A 87 -15.78 5.37 -3.72
N VAL A 88 -15.14 6.43 -3.24
CA VAL A 88 -15.73 7.77 -3.06
C VAL A 88 -16.38 8.30 -4.34
N ALA A 89 -15.69 8.19 -5.47
CA ALA A 89 -16.18 8.69 -6.76
C ALA A 89 -17.34 7.87 -7.37
N TYR A 90 -17.65 6.69 -6.83
CA TYR A 90 -18.72 5.83 -7.36
C TYR A 90 -20.07 6.10 -6.67
N SER A 91 -20.13 7.09 -5.78
CA SER A 91 -21.33 7.52 -5.08
C SER A 91 -21.72 8.93 -5.47
N ALA A 92 -23.03 9.22 -5.45
CA ALA A 92 -23.54 10.58 -5.58
C ALA A 92 -23.36 11.41 -4.30
N ALA A 93 -22.99 10.78 -3.18
CA ALA A 93 -22.80 11.45 -1.91
C ALA A 93 -21.58 12.40 -1.95
N PRO A 94 -21.65 13.59 -1.32
CA PRO A 94 -20.51 14.49 -1.21
C PRO A 94 -19.30 13.80 -0.57
N ALA A 95 -18.10 14.04 -1.13
CA ALA A 95 -16.85 13.45 -0.64
C ALA A 95 -16.61 13.74 0.86
N GLU A 96 -17.04 14.90 1.36
CA GLU A 96 -16.95 15.28 2.77
C GLU A 96 -17.65 14.29 3.71
N LEU A 97 -18.74 13.65 3.27
CA LEU A 97 -19.42 12.64 4.06
C LEU A 97 -18.60 11.35 4.15
N TRP A 98 -17.78 11.05 3.14
CA TRP A 98 -16.87 9.91 3.12
C TRP A 98 -15.64 10.12 3.99
N ALA A 99 -15.17 11.37 4.14
CA ALA A 99 -13.86 11.68 4.70
C ALA A 99 -13.53 10.95 6.02
N PRO A 100 -14.43 10.88 7.04
CA PRO A 100 -14.12 10.16 8.28
C PRO A 100 -13.87 8.67 8.06
N PHE A 101 -14.66 8.03 7.19
CA PHE A 101 -14.57 6.61 6.93
C PHE A 101 -13.41 6.28 5.98
N ALA A 102 -13.24 7.08 4.93
CA ALA A 102 -12.16 6.93 3.96
C ALA A 102 -10.79 7.05 4.62
N LYS A 103 -10.60 8.07 5.47
CA LYS A 103 -9.36 8.25 6.23
C LYS A 103 -9.07 7.06 7.13
N LEU A 104 -10.07 6.58 7.88
CA LEU A 104 -9.90 5.42 8.77
C LEU A 104 -9.43 4.16 8.00
N VAL A 105 -10.03 3.89 6.84
CA VAL A 105 -9.66 2.74 6.00
C VAL A 105 -8.26 2.89 5.42
N LEU A 106 -7.93 4.08 4.89
CA LEU A 106 -6.58 4.36 4.36
C LEU A 106 -5.52 4.26 5.47
N GLU A 107 -5.77 4.84 6.64
CA GLU A 107 -4.86 4.82 7.79
C GLU A 107 -4.54 3.39 8.23
N ALA A 108 -5.55 2.52 8.26
CA ALA A 108 -5.37 1.11 8.61
C ALA A 108 -4.67 0.32 7.49
N ALA A 109 -4.99 0.60 6.22
CA ALA A 109 -4.36 -0.06 5.08
C ALA A 109 -2.86 0.24 5.01
N TYR A 110 -2.45 1.51 5.14
CA TYR A 110 -1.03 1.87 5.16
C TYR A 110 -0.30 1.32 6.38
N GLU A 111 -0.92 1.33 7.56
CA GLU A 111 -0.30 0.72 8.75
C GLU A 111 -0.09 -0.79 8.55
N ALA A 112 -1.08 -1.49 8.00
CA ALA A 112 -0.94 -2.91 7.68
C ALA A 112 0.18 -3.17 6.66
N THR A 113 0.30 -2.33 5.62
CA THR A 113 1.35 -2.44 4.62
C THR A 113 2.74 -2.24 5.21
N LEU A 114 2.95 -1.24 6.07
CA LEU A 114 4.24 -1.01 6.73
C LEU A 114 4.63 -2.19 7.63
N ARG A 115 3.67 -2.72 8.40
CA ARG A 115 3.88 -3.90 9.25
C ARG A 115 4.21 -5.14 8.42
N ALA A 116 3.56 -5.32 7.26
CA ALA A 116 3.88 -6.39 6.32
C ALA A 116 5.29 -6.22 5.73
N GLY A 117 5.70 -4.99 5.42
CA GLY A 117 7.06 -4.67 4.98
C GLY A 117 8.13 -5.08 6.01
N ILE A 118 7.91 -4.77 7.29
CA ILE A 118 8.80 -5.19 8.38
C ILE A 118 8.85 -6.71 8.50
N GLN A 119 7.71 -7.40 8.42
CA GLN A 119 7.65 -8.87 8.46
C GLN A 119 8.37 -9.50 7.27
N ASN A 120 8.20 -8.94 6.07
CA ASN A 120 8.93 -9.37 4.89
C ASN A 120 10.45 -9.19 5.07
N GLY A 121 10.90 -8.02 5.52
CA GLY A 121 12.32 -7.75 5.76
C GLY A 121 12.95 -8.70 6.78
N LYS A 122 12.23 -9.04 7.86
CA LYS A 122 12.67 -10.04 8.85
C LYS A 122 12.86 -11.43 8.24
N ARG A 123 12.06 -11.80 7.24
CA ARG A 123 12.10 -13.12 6.61
C ARG A 123 13.09 -13.21 5.46
N SER A 124 13.13 -12.20 4.59
CA SER A 124 13.87 -12.25 3.32
C SER A 124 15.09 -11.34 3.26
N GLY A 125 15.25 -10.43 4.22
CA GLY A 125 16.23 -9.34 4.14
C GLY A 125 15.83 -8.21 3.19
N GLY A 126 14.66 -8.28 2.55
CA GLY A 126 14.13 -7.22 1.70
C GLY A 126 13.50 -6.10 2.53
N TRP A 127 14.23 -5.01 2.73
CA TRP A 127 13.85 -3.90 3.62
C TRP A 127 13.17 -2.72 2.93
N THR A 128 12.95 -2.77 1.61
CA THR A 128 12.29 -1.68 0.89
C THR A 128 10.80 -1.96 0.72
N THR A 129 9.95 -0.99 1.10
CA THR A 129 8.50 -1.01 0.89
C THR A 129 8.10 0.14 -0.02
N TYR A 130 7.40 -0.20 -1.11
CA TYR A 130 6.87 0.79 -2.07
C TYR A 130 5.40 1.06 -1.79
N LEU A 131 5.04 2.31 -1.49
CA LEU A 131 3.68 2.74 -1.26
C LEU A 131 3.13 3.44 -2.49
N THR A 132 1.99 2.99 -3.01
CA THR A 132 1.22 3.73 -4.01
C THR A 132 0.20 4.63 -3.34
N LEU A 133 -0.30 5.65 -4.05
CA LEU A 133 -1.38 6.52 -3.57
C LEU A 133 -2.75 5.78 -3.65
N LEU A 134 -2.95 4.83 -2.74
CA LEU A 134 -4.09 3.91 -2.69
C LEU A 134 -5.42 4.68 -2.76
N GLY A 135 -6.24 4.33 -3.75
CA GLY A 135 -7.57 4.90 -3.93
C GLY A 135 -7.63 6.32 -4.51
N GLY A 136 -6.49 6.93 -4.87
CA GLY A 136 -6.44 8.29 -5.42
C GLY A 136 -6.87 8.42 -6.89
N GLY A 137 -6.89 7.31 -7.63
CA GLY A 137 -7.37 7.26 -9.02
C GLY A 137 -8.89 7.10 -9.11
N ALA A 138 -9.35 6.00 -9.73
CA ALA A 138 -10.77 5.76 -10.00
C ALA A 138 -11.68 5.84 -8.76
N PHE A 139 -11.17 5.52 -7.57
CA PHE A 139 -11.95 5.58 -6.33
C PHE A 139 -12.10 7.01 -5.79
N GLY A 140 -11.32 7.99 -6.25
CA GLY A 140 -11.49 9.41 -5.93
C GLY A 140 -11.23 9.79 -4.47
N ASN A 141 -10.37 9.07 -3.75
CA ASN A 141 -9.92 9.51 -2.43
C ASN A 141 -9.02 10.73 -2.59
N ARG A 142 -9.27 11.78 -1.81
CA ARG A 142 -8.52 13.04 -1.97
C ARG A 142 -7.05 12.85 -1.58
N PRO A 143 -6.09 13.45 -2.33
CA PRO A 143 -4.66 13.32 -2.03
C PRO A 143 -4.31 13.63 -0.57
N GLU A 144 -4.89 14.67 0.01
CA GLU A 144 -4.60 15.05 1.40
C GLU A 144 -5.08 14.03 2.43
N TRP A 145 -6.06 13.19 2.11
CA TRP A 145 -6.48 12.08 2.98
C TRP A 145 -5.48 10.93 2.90
N ILE A 146 -4.97 10.66 1.70
CA ILE A 146 -4.00 9.62 1.43
C ILE A 146 -2.66 9.96 2.12
N ILE A 147 -2.13 11.15 1.87
CA ILE A 147 -0.88 11.61 2.47
C ILE A 147 -0.99 11.68 4.01
N GLY A 148 -2.12 12.17 4.53
CA GLY A 148 -2.37 12.17 5.97
C GLY A 148 -2.41 10.75 6.57
N ALA A 149 -2.97 9.79 5.85
CA ALA A 149 -3.02 8.39 6.27
C ALA A 149 -1.63 7.73 6.27
N ILE A 150 -0.79 8.01 5.26
CA ILE A 150 0.61 7.56 5.22
C ILE A 150 1.37 8.13 6.42
N ARG A 151 1.27 9.45 6.68
CA ARG A 151 1.94 10.08 7.83
C ARG A 151 1.52 9.44 9.17
N ARG A 152 0.22 9.20 9.36
CA ARG A 152 -0.28 8.54 10.58
C ARG A 152 0.28 7.12 10.70
N ALA A 153 0.31 6.35 9.61
CA ALA A 153 0.84 5.00 9.60
C ALA A 153 2.33 4.95 9.94
N LEU A 154 3.14 5.86 9.37
CA LEU A 154 4.55 6.03 9.70
C LEU A 154 4.74 6.32 11.19
N ASN A 155 3.98 7.27 11.74
CA ASN A 155 4.00 7.58 13.18
C ASN A 155 3.59 6.39 14.05
N ALA A 156 2.55 5.64 13.66
CA ALA A 156 2.10 4.45 14.39
C ALA A 156 3.12 3.30 14.36
N CYS A 157 4.01 3.28 13.37
CA CYS A 157 5.08 2.30 13.23
C CYS A 157 6.45 2.83 13.70
N ARG A 158 6.55 4.07 14.19
CA ARG A 158 7.83 4.76 14.45
C ARG A 158 8.77 3.95 15.32
N GLU A 159 8.28 3.37 16.41
CA GLU A 159 9.09 2.52 17.29
C GLU A 159 9.67 1.30 16.55
N CYS A 160 8.87 0.65 15.69
CA CYS A 160 9.35 -0.46 14.89
C CYS A 160 10.33 -0.01 13.80
N LEU A 161 10.15 1.18 13.22
CA LEU A 161 11.07 1.74 12.21
C LEU A 161 12.43 2.17 12.81
N LEU A 162 12.50 2.40 14.12
CA LEU A 162 13.77 2.61 14.82
C LEU A 162 14.51 1.30 15.10
N GLU A 163 13.76 0.20 15.25
CA GLU A 163 14.32 -1.14 15.49
C GLU A 163 14.75 -1.83 14.18
N TRP A 164 14.04 -1.59 13.08
CA TRP A 164 14.22 -2.28 11.80
C TRP A 164 14.47 -1.28 10.67
N PRO A 165 15.45 -1.53 9.77
CA PRO A 165 15.90 -0.56 8.77
C PRO A 165 14.98 -0.51 7.54
N LEU A 166 13.67 -0.43 7.73
CA LEU A 166 12.70 -0.39 6.64
C LEU A 166 12.84 0.93 5.86
N ASP A 167 13.22 0.83 4.59
CA ASP A 167 13.20 1.94 3.64
C ASP A 167 11.82 2.04 2.98
N VAL A 168 11.24 3.24 2.95
CA VAL A 168 9.88 3.46 2.45
C VAL A 168 9.92 4.44 1.30
N ALA A 169 9.59 3.96 0.10
CA ALA A 169 9.49 4.77 -1.10
C ALA A 169 8.02 5.02 -1.46
N ILE A 170 7.65 6.28 -1.71
CA ILE A 170 6.30 6.63 -2.18
C ILE A 170 6.30 6.77 -3.70
N VAL A 171 5.51 5.95 -4.37
CA VAL A 171 5.44 5.84 -5.83
C VAL A 171 4.21 6.59 -6.35
N SER A 172 4.44 7.51 -7.29
CA SER A 172 3.41 8.31 -7.97
C SER A 172 3.39 8.01 -9.47
N TYR A 173 2.23 8.11 -10.10
CA TYR A 173 2.10 7.95 -11.55
C TYR A 173 2.49 9.24 -12.28
N GLY A 174 3.38 9.13 -13.27
CA GLY A 174 3.82 10.25 -14.10
C GLY A 174 4.86 11.13 -13.41
N GLN A 175 4.42 12.06 -12.55
CA GLN A 175 5.30 12.97 -11.81
C GLN A 175 5.18 12.71 -10.29
N PRO A 176 6.21 13.03 -9.49
CA PRO A 176 6.12 12.94 -8.04
C PRO A 176 4.95 13.77 -7.50
N ASP A 177 4.11 13.19 -6.65
CA ASP A 177 3.04 13.94 -5.98
C ASP A 177 3.65 14.99 -5.03
N PRO A 178 3.29 16.29 -5.14
CA PRO A 178 3.87 17.32 -4.28
C PRO A 178 3.57 17.14 -2.79
N GLY A 179 2.45 16.50 -2.45
CA GLY A 179 2.10 16.16 -1.07
C GLY A 179 2.97 15.03 -0.53
N ALA A 180 3.25 14.01 -1.34
CA ALA A 180 4.22 12.97 -1.02
C ALA A 180 5.63 13.55 -0.86
N GLY A 181 6.07 14.43 -1.76
CA GLY A 181 7.37 15.09 -1.67
C GLY A 181 7.54 15.88 -0.37
N ARG A 182 6.55 16.69 0.01
CA ARG A 182 6.55 17.39 1.30
C ARG A 182 6.58 16.44 2.49
N LEU A 183 5.81 15.34 2.44
CA LEU A 183 5.83 14.34 3.50
C LEU A 183 7.22 13.75 3.72
N VAL A 184 7.92 13.40 2.64
CA VAL A 184 9.29 12.87 2.71
C VAL A 184 10.23 13.91 3.34
N SER A 185 10.22 15.15 2.84
CA SER A 185 11.06 16.22 3.38
C SER A 185 10.81 16.46 4.88
N ASP A 186 9.54 16.58 5.29
CA ASP A 186 9.19 16.80 6.69
C ASP A 186 9.63 15.60 7.57
N TRP A 187 9.54 14.38 7.05
CA TRP A 187 9.91 13.18 7.79
C TRP A 187 11.42 13.09 8.02
N ASP A 188 12.22 13.38 6.99
CA ASP A 188 13.68 13.35 7.07
C ASP A 188 14.23 14.45 8.01
N GLU A 189 13.51 15.56 8.19
CA GLU A 189 13.87 16.59 9.17
C GLU A 189 13.53 16.20 10.62
N GLU A 190 12.58 15.28 10.82
CA GLU A 190 12.07 14.82 12.13
C GLU A 190 12.78 13.56 12.68
N THR A 191 13.69 12.93 11.93
CA THR A 191 14.36 11.66 12.27
C THR A 191 15.86 11.72 12.09
#